data_AF-A0A197SM38-F1
#
_entry.id   AF-A0A197SM38-F1
#
_cell.length_a   1.000
_cell.length_b   1.000
_cell.length_c   1.000
_cell.angle_alpha   90.00
_cell.angle_beta   90.00
_cell.angle_gamma   90.00
#
_symmetry.space_group_name_H-M   'P 1'
#
loop_
_entity.id
_entity.type
_entity.pdbx_description
1 polymer ?
#
loop_
_entity_poly.entity_id
_entity_poly.type
_entity_poly.pdbx_seq_one_letter_code
_entity_poly.pdbx_strand_id
1 'polypeptide(L)'
;MKYAELKNTRPDPYYISVGVKPPHEIDPDTGKPFVDLKMENKTVGYTSKPVDIYSKWKSGEFIELTYPDDFTSHFGGKTDEAIPVANDPGDWTVVFYHVKGGPTDYASIACSGFRVK
;
A
#
# COMPACT_ATOMS: atom_id res chain seq x y z
N MET A 1 31.98 -13.61 -17.08
CA MET A 1 31.22 -12.39 -16.74
C MET A 1 31.59 -11.99 -15.32
N LYS A 2 32.20 -10.83 -15.14
CA LYS A 2 32.62 -10.29 -13.84
C LYS A 2 31.35 -9.73 -13.18
N TYR A 3 30.59 -10.56 -12.46
CA TYR A 3 29.52 -10.06 -11.60
C TYR A 3 30.16 -9.07 -10.65
N ALA A 4 29.65 -7.84 -10.71
CA ALA A 4 30.18 -6.64 -10.09
C ALA A 4 31.04 -6.93 -8.85
N GLU A 5 32.26 -6.40 -8.84
CA GLU A 5 32.87 -5.97 -7.59
C GLU A 5 31.79 -5.14 -6.89
N LEU A 6 31.15 -5.71 -5.88
CA LEU A 6 30.19 -5.02 -5.02
C LEU A 6 31.01 -3.92 -4.35
N LYS A 7 31.12 -2.78 -5.03
CA LYS A 7 31.45 -1.53 -4.37
C LYS A 7 30.46 -1.45 -3.22
N ASN A 8 31.00 -1.36 -2.00
CA ASN A 8 30.25 -1.32 -0.75
C ASN A 8 29.51 0.03 -0.60
N THR A 9 28.99 0.54 -1.70
CA THR A 9 28.28 1.80 -1.88
C THR A 9 26.80 1.51 -1.79
N ARG A 10 26.10 2.26 -0.94
CA ARG A 10 24.65 2.16 -0.80
C ARG A 10 23.98 2.31 -2.18
N PRO A 11 23.03 1.44 -2.55
CA PRO A 11 22.24 1.63 -3.76
C PRO A 11 21.47 2.95 -3.73
N ASP A 12 21.15 3.52 -4.89
CA ASP A 12 20.28 4.70 -4.95
C ASP A 12 18.91 4.38 -4.34
N PRO A 13 18.24 5.34 -3.67
CA PRO A 13 16.95 5.11 -3.05
C PRO A 13 15.92 4.56 -4.04
N TYR A 14 15.12 3.60 -3.58
CA TYR A 14 14.01 3.06 -4.38
C TYR A 14 12.76 3.03 -3.52
N TYR A 15 11.84 3.95 -3.81
CA TYR A 15 10.67 4.20 -2.97
C TYR A 15 9.49 3.33 -3.38
N ILE A 16 8.89 2.65 -2.41
CA ILE A 16 7.66 1.89 -2.57
C ILE A 16 6.60 2.42 -1.59
N SER A 17 5.35 2.50 -2.03
CA SER A 17 4.17 2.59 -1.16
C SER A 17 3.34 1.32 -1.32
N VAL A 18 2.69 0.87 -0.24
CA VAL A 18 1.80 -0.28 -0.26
C VAL A 18 0.36 0.21 -0.20
N GLY A 19 -0.49 -0.25 -1.11
CA GLY A 19 -1.94 -0.06 -1.07
C GLY A 19 -2.64 -1.31 -0.57
N VAL A 20 -3.58 -1.14 0.36
CA VAL A 20 -4.46 -2.19 0.85
C VAL A 20 -5.89 -1.81 0.50
N LYS A 21 -6.53 -2.64 -0.33
CA LYS A 21 -7.84 -2.36 -0.91
C LYS A 21 -8.92 -3.28 -0.31
N PRO A 22 -10.02 -2.73 0.20
CA PRO A 22 -11.18 -3.53 0.58
C PRO A 22 -11.84 -4.15 -0.67
N PRO A 23 -12.55 -5.27 -0.50
CA PRO A 23 -13.31 -5.91 -1.57
C PRO A 23 -14.34 -4.96 -2.21
N HIS A 24 -15.02 -4.17 -1.38
CA HIS A 24 -16.09 -3.28 -1.81
C HIS A 24 -15.70 -1.80 -1.66
N GLU A 25 -16.46 -0.94 -2.33
CA GLU A 25 -16.42 0.50 -2.12
C GLU A 25 -16.97 0.84 -0.72
N ILE A 26 -16.20 1.66 0.00
CA ILE A 26 -16.47 2.01 1.40
C ILE A 26 -17.16 3.36 1.45
N ASP A 27 -18.26 3.41 2.20
CA ASP A 27 -18.90 4.66 2.59
C ASP A 27 -18.00 5.38 3.60
N PRO A 28 -17.47 6.57 3.27
CA PRO A 28 -16.56 7.31 4.15
C PRO A 28 -17.24 7.77 5.44
N ASP A 29 -18.57 7.92 5.47
CA ASP A 29 -19.29 8.37 6.65
C ASP A 29 -19.45 7.26 7.70
N THR A 30 -19.52 5.99 7.25
CA THR A 30 -19.72 4.82 8.13
C THR A 30 -18.50 3.92 8.26
N GLY A 31 -17.52 4.05 7.38
CA GLY A 31 -16.35 3.17 7.30
C GLY A 31 -16.69 1.74 6.90
N LYS A 32 -17.86 1.49 6.30
CA LYS A 32 -18.35 0.17 5.90
C LYS A 32 -18.73 0.15 4.41
N PRO A 33 -18.88 -1.04 3.80
CA PRO A 33 -19.38 -1.12 2.42
C PRO A 33 -20.74 -0.44 2.26
N PHE A 34 -20.96 0.21 1.11
CA PHE A 34 -22.29 0.72 0.76
C PHE A 34 -23.31 -0.44 0.78
N VAL A 35 -24.34 -0.32 1.62
CA VAL A 35 -25.29 -1.41 1.95
C VAL A 35 -26.05 -1.92 0.72
N ASP A 36 -26.41 -1.02 -0.19
CA ASP A 36 -27.23 -1.33 -1.37
C ASP A 36 -26.40 -1.53 -2.64
N LEU A 37 -25.09 -1.30 -2.55
CA LEU A 37 -24.16 -1.28 -3.68
C LEU A 37 -22.87 -1.96 -3.27
N LYS A 38 -22.82 -3.30 -3.42
CA LYS A 38 -21.56 -4.07 -3.39
C LYS A 38 -20.74 -3.79 -4.65
N MET A 39 -20.41 -2.52 -4.85
CA MET A 39 -19.55 -2.07 -5.92
C MET A 39 -18.12 -2.46 -5.60
N GLU A 40 -17.42 -3.00 -6.58
CA GLU A 40 -16.00 -3.32 -6.45
C GLU A 40 -15.19 -2.06 -6.14
N ASN A 41 -14.18 -2.19 -5.27
CA ASN A 41 -13.30 -1.06 -4.98
C ASN A 41 -12.40 -0.71 -6.18
N LYS A 42 -12.71 0.43 -6.83
CA LYS A 42 -11.92 0.96 -7.95
C LYS A 42 -10.83 1.94 -7.54
N THR A 43 -10.67 2.21 -6.25
CA THR A 43 -9.67 3.15 -5.73
C THR A 43 -8.28 2.50 -5.65
N VAL A 44 -7.27 3.29 -5.30
CA VAL A 44 -5.92 2.79 -4.93
C VAL A 44 -5.90 2.14 -3.53
N GLY A 45 -7.02 2.20 -2.80
CA GLY A 45 -7.13 1.72 -1.42
C GLY A 45 -6.54 2.69 -0.42
N TYR A 46 -6.26 2.15 0.76
CA TYR A 46 -5.50 2.85 1.80
C TYR A 46 -4.02 2.63 1.55
N THR A 47 -3.23 3.68 1.55
CA THR A 47 -1.82 3.63 1.17
C THR A 47 -0.91 3.95 2.33
N SER A 48 0.22 3.25 2.43
CA SER A 48 1.31 3.62 3.32
C SER A 48 2.03 4.87 2.80
N LYS A 49 2.81 5.53 3.67
CA LYS A 49 3.83 6.48 3.20
C LYS A 49 4.85 5.77 2.29
N PRO A 50 5.48 6.47 1.33
CA PRO A 50 6.59 5.92 0.56
C PRO A 50 7.77 5.58 1.49
N VAL A 51 8.32 4.38 1.33
CA VAL A 51 9.49 3.88 2.07
C VAL A 51 10.63 3.54 1.11
N ASP A 52 11.85 3.93 1.45
CA ASP A 52 13.04 3.50 0.71
C ASP A 52 13.40 2.07 1.09
N ILE A 53 13.30 1.13 0.14
CA ILE A 53 13.60 -0.28 0.39
C ILE A 53 15.06 -0.51 0.77
N TYR A 54 15.95 0.41 0.40
CA TYR A 54 17.37 0.32 0.74
C TYR A 54 17.70 1.01 2.08
N SER A 55 16.71 1.47 2.85
CA SER A 55 16.94 2.04 4.19
C SER A 55 17.61 1.07 5.17
N LYS A 56 17.36 -0.24 5.00
CA LYS A 56 17.92 -1.33 5.81
C LYS A 56 18.97 -2.18 5.08
N TRP A 57 19.53 -1.69 3.98
CA TRP A 57 20.42 -2.49 3.11
C TRP A 57 21.64 -3.10 3.80
N LYS A 58 22.20 -2.43 4.82
CA LYS A 58 23.37 -2.92 5.57
C LYS A 58 23.00 -4.01 6.57
N SER A 59 21.86 -3.89 7.24
CA SER A 59 21.41 -4.85 8.25
C SER A 59 20.67 -6.04 7.65
N GLY A 60 20.10 -5.87 6.45
CA GLY A 60 19.26 -6.89 5.81
C GLY A 60 17.91 -7.10 6.51
N GLU A 61 17.56 -6.19 7.43
CA GLU A 61 16.28 -6.23 8.14
C GLU A 61 15.11 -5.96 7.20
N PHE A 62 13.96 -6.56 7.53
CA PHE A 62 12.72 -6.23 6.86
C PHE A 62 12.25 -4.82 7.21
N ILE A 63 11.54 -4.21 6.26
CA ILE A 63 10.72 -3.03 6.52
C ILE A 63 9.33 -3.55 6.83
N GLU A 64 8.87 -3.28 8.05
CA GLU A 64 7.55 -3.70 8.52
C GLU A 64 6.58 -2.53 8.43
N LEU A 65 5.34 -2.84 8.03
CA LEU A 65 4.20 -1.94 8.00
C LEU A 65 3.02 -2.66 8.65
N THR A 66 2.28 -1.94 9.49
CA THR A 66 1.14 -2.45 10.23
C THR A 66 -0.14 -1.85 9.67
N TYR A 67 -1.03 -2.70 9.18
CA TYR A 67 -2.37 -2.27 8.76
C TYR A 67 -3.36 -2.42 9.94
N PRO A 68 -4.24 -1.44 10.21
CA PRO A 68 -4.45 -0.19 9.45
C PRO A 68 -3.50 0.96 9.82
N ASP A 69 -2.77 0.85 10.93
CA ASP A 69 -2.09 1.97 11.61
C ASP A 69 -1.14 2.80 10.74
N ASP A 70 -0.45 2.19 9.79
CA ASP A 70 0.51 2.86 8.89
C ASP A 70 -0.12 3.35 7.56
N PHE A 71 -1.44 3.26 7.42
CA PHE A 71 -2.15 3.47 6.16
C PHE A 71 -3.23 4.56 6.26
N THR A 72 -3.37 5.34 5.19
CA THR A 72 -4.37 6.40 5.09
C THR A 72 -5.07 6.39 3.72
N SER A 73 -6.29 6.88 3.65
CA SER A 73 -6.96 7.18 2.39
C SER A 73 -6.66 8.62 1.95
N HIS A 74 -6.69 8.89 0.65
CA HIS A 74 -6.45 10.22 0.09
C HIS A 74 -7.53 10.58 -0.93
N PHE A 75 -8.79 10.61 -0.49
CA PHE A 75 -9.95 10.84 -1.36
C PHE A 75 -10.55 12.24 -1.14
N GLY A 76 -11.01 12.88 -2.21
CA GLY A 76 -11.70 14.18 -2.11
C GLY A 76 -10.86 15.31 -1.53
N GLY A 77 -9.53 15.24 -1.62
CA GLY A 77 -8.61 16.23 -1.02
C GLY A 77 -8.48 16.12 0.50
N LYS A 78 -9.05 15.08 1.11
CA LYS A 78 -8.91 14.76 2.53
C LYS A 78 -7.98 13.57 2.72
N THR A 79 -7.43 13.49 3.91
CA THR A 79 -6.66 12.33 4.37
C THR A 79 -7.33 11.78 5.61
N ASP A 80 -7.80 10.54 5.53
CA ASP A 80 -8.50 9.85 6.61
C ASP A 80 -7.75 8.56 6.99
N GLU A 81 -7.91 8.11 8.24
CA GLU A 81 -7.32 6.87 8.73
C GLU A 81 -7.86 5.64 7.97
N ALA A 82 -7.04 4.60 7.86
CA ALA A 82 -7.49 3.34 7.28
C ALA A 82 -8.48 2.60 8.21
N ILE A 83 -9.43 1.91 7.59
CA ILE A 83 -10.42 1.14 8.34
C ILE A 83 -9.86 -0.23 8.77
N PRO A 84 -10.34 -0.81 9.88
CA PRO A 84 -10.04 -2.20 10.21
C PRO A 84 -10.56 -3.16 9.13
N VAL A 85 -9.82 -4.24 8.86
CA VAL A 85 -10.22 -5.24 7.86
C VAL A 85 -11.57 -5.92 8.16
N ALA A 86 -11.96 -5.95 9.44
CA ALA A 86 -13.25 -6.49 9.90
C ALA A 86 -14.46 -5.66 9.41
N ASN A 87 -14.24 -4.43 8.94
CA ASN A 87 -15.32 -3.60 8.42
C ASN A 87 -15.86 -4.10 7.07
N ASP A 88 -15.05 -4.83 6.29
CA ASP A 88 -15.47 -5.44 5.03
C ASP A 88 -14.89 -6.86 4.87
N PRO A 89 -15.54 -7.89 5.46
CA PRO A 89 -15.12 -9.27 5.27
C PRO A 89 -15.15 -9.67 3.80
N GLY A 90 -14.04 -10.19 3.29
CA GLY A 90 -13.92 -10.48 1.87
C GLY A 90 -12.49 -10.70 1.40
N ASP A 91 -12.28 -10.68 0.08
CA ASP A 91 -10.97 -10.73 -0.55
C ASP A 91 -10.36 -9.33 -0.60
N TRP A 92 -9.42 -9.08 0.29
CA TRP A 92 -8.63 -7.85 0.32
C TRP A 92 -7.45 -7.97 -0.63
N THR A 93 -7.12 -6.85 -1.30
CA THR A 93 -6.00 -6.80 -2.25
C THR A 93 -4.86 -5.98 -1.67
N VAL A 94 -3.62 -6.44 -1.87
CA VAL A 94 -2.40 -5.71 -1.55
C VAL A 94 -1.66 -5.37 -2.83
N VAL A 95 -1.37 -4.10 -3.07
CA VAL A 95 -0.68 -3.61 -4.26
C VAL A 95 0.58 -2.89 -3.85
N PHE A 96 1.71 -3.21 -4.49
CA PHE A 96 2.96 -2.48 -4.32
C PHE A 96 3.11 -1.45 -5.43
N TYR A 97 3.30 -0.19 -5.04
CA TYR A 97 3.49 0.94 -5.94
C TYR A 97 4.92 1.44 -5.89
N HIS A 98 5.64 1.40 -7.00
CA HIS A 98 6.91 2.13 -7.14
C HIS A 98 6.61 3.62 -7.30
N VAL A 99 7.14 4.45 -6.40
CA VAL A 99 6.97 5.91 -6.40
C VAL A 99 8.18 6.55 -7.09
N LYS A 100 7.95 7.21 -8.23
CA LYS A 100 9.02 7.72 -9.10
C LYS A 100 9.40 9.17 -8.83
N GLY A 101 8.41 10.00 -8.47
CA GLY A 101 8.64 11.44 -8.29
C GLY A 101 7.61 12.16 -7.41
N GLY A 102 6.45 11.55 -7.13
CA GLY A 102 5.41 12.17 -6.31
C GLY A 102 4.12 11.34 -6.22
N PRO A 103 3.08 11.86 -5.54
CA PRO A 103 1.85 11.13 -5.22
C PRO A 103 1.05 10.64 -6.44
N THR A 104 1.24 11.28 -7.60
CA THR A 104 0.58 10.94 -8.87
C THR A 104 1.52 10.26 -9.87
N ASP A 105 2.79 10.11 -9.53
CA ASP A 105 3.80 9.50 -10.40
C ASP A 105 4.29 8.19 -9.78
N TYR A 106 3.48 7.16 -9.99
CA TYR A 106 3.72 5.81 -9.49
C TYR A 106 3.37 4.74 -10.53
N ALA A 107 3.86 3.53 -10.31
CA ALA A 107 3.50 2.35 -11.10
C ALA A 107 3.25 1.15 -10.18
N SER A 108 2.19 0.38 -10.44
CA SER A 108 1.97 -0.91 -9.77
C SER A 108 3.03 -1.91 -10.25
N ILE A 109 3.76 -2.51 -9.31
CA ILE A 109 4.86 -3.45 -9.61
C ILE A 109 4.59 -4.88 -9.13
N ALA A 110 3.68 -5.04 -8.16
CA ALA A 110 3.22 -6.34 -7.69
C ALA A 110 1.81 -6.23 -7.12
N CYS A 111 1.05 -7.33 -7.22
CA CYS A 111 -0.31 -7.43 -6.69
C CYS A 111 -0.48 -8.81 -6.04
N SER A 112 -1.09 -8.83 -4.85
CA SER A 112 -1.42 -10.01 -4.07
C SER A 112 -2.73 -9.77 -3.31
N GLY A 113 -3.13 -10.69 -2.42
CA GLY A 113 -4.33 -10.52 -1.61
C GLY A 113 -4.46 -11.54 -0.50
N PHE A 114 -5.43 -11.31 0.39
CA PHE A 114 -5.78 -12.20 1.49
C PHE A 114 -7.28 -12.17 1.77
N ARG A 115 -7.83 -13.29 2.27
CA ARG A 115 -9.25 -13.40 2.62
C ARG A 115 -9.45 -13.12 4.11
N VAL A 116 -10.37 -12.21 4.41
CA VAL A 116 -10.87 -11.93 5.76
C VAL A 116 -12.19 -12.66 5.95
N LYS A 117 -12.38 -13.25 7.13
CA LYS A 117 -13.58 -14.02 7.50
C LYS A 117 -14.50 -13.21 8.40
#